data_AF-A0A317H6N8-F1
#
_entry.id   AF-A0A317H6N8-F1
#
_cell.length_a   1.000
_cell.length_b   1.000
_cell.length_c   1.000
_cell.angle_alpha   90.00
_cell.angle_beta   90.00
_cell.angle_gamma   90.00
#
_symmetry.space_group_name_H-M   'P 1'
#
loop_
_entity.id
_entity.type
_entity.pdbx_description
1 polymer ?
#
loop_
_entity_poly.entity_id
_entity_poly.type
_entity_poly.pdbx_seq_one_letter_code
_entity_poly.pdbx_strand_id
1 'polypeptide(L)'
;TTIPKPQKRDFGDKYTWVMSPRWFDGRDYLALDTGGGPLPRLWATAKNGLVDIGYIKSTGNSVKITLPKTALKPEVEFEWKIPRWSNALERDRARTYFQAYAAACGLYFVEQALKELYAGRTTTWSEFTVPEEGLGCGFHEAVRGVLSHHLVIRDGKIANYHPYPPTPWNASPRDIYGTTGPYEDAVQNTPIFEENGPDKFKGIDIMRAVRSFDPCLPCGVHMYLGKGRVLKTRHSPMFGMMK
;
A
#
# COMPACT_ATOMS: atom_id res chain seq x y z
N THR A 1 -2.39 7.19 21.95
CA THR A 1 -1.12 7.96 21.99
C THR A 1 0.05 7.04 21.78
N THR A 2 0.99 7.40 20.91
CA THR A 2 2.22 6.63 20.71
C THR A 2 3.23 6.98 21.80
N ILE A 3 3.60 6.00 22.62
CA ILE A 3 4.58 6.18 23.71
C ILE A 3 5.75 5.22 23.46
N PRO A 4 6.88 5.70 22.88
CA PRO A 4 8.02 4.82 22.60
C PRO A 4 8.67 4.31 23.88
N LYS A 5 8.98 3.01 23.90
CA LYS A 5 9.72 2.36 24.99
C LYS A 5 10.88 1.55 24.41
N PRO A 6 12.06 2.17 24.21
CA PRO A 6 13.25 1.46 23.72
C PRO A 6 13.64 0.36 24.70
N GLN A 7 13.97 -0.82 24.16
CA GLN A 7 14.23 -2.00 24.96
C GLN A 7 15.08 -3.02 24.20
N LYS A 8 15.62 -4.00 24.92
CA LYS A 8 16.29 -5.14 24.31
C LYS A 8 15.28 -5.95 23.50
N ARG A 9 15.67 -6.38 22.31
CA ARG A 9 14.86 -7.25 21.45
C ARG A 9 14.73 -8.63 22.10
N ASP A 10 13.49 -9.08 22.27
CA ASP A 10 13.15 -10.42 22.74
C ASP A 10 12.04 -11.03 21.86
N PHE A 11 12.35 -12.12 21.16
CA PHE A 11 11.41 -12.80 20.26
C PHE A 11 10.32 -13.58 21.01
N GLY A 12 10.44 -13.75 22.33
CA GLY A 12 9.38 -14.25 23.19
C GLY A 12 8.40 -13.18 23.70
N ASP A 13 8.72 -11.89 23.51
CA ASP A 13 7.89 -10.76 23.93
C ASP A 13 7.94 -9.64 22.86
N LYS A 14 8.71 -8.58 23.11
CA LYS A 14 8.75 -7.37 22.27
C LYS A 14 10.01 -7.37 21.40
N TYR A 15 9.81 -7.52 20.09
CA TYR A 15 10.91 -7.68 19.13
C TYR A 15 10.93 -6.69 17.95
N THR A 16 9.97 -5.78 17.86
CA THR A 16 9.85 -4.84 16.74
C THR A 16 9.27 -3.50 17.15
N TRP A 17 9.52 -2.48 16.33
CA TRP A 17 8.88 -1.16 16.42
C TRP A 17 7.57 -1.08 15.64
N VAL A 18 7.32 -2.02 14.73
CA VAL A 18 6.07 -2.09 13.96
C VAL A 18 4.95 -2.49 14.93
N MET A 19 3.84 -1.76 14.89
CA MET A 19 2.64 -2.10 15.68
C MET A 19 1.83 -3.22 15.00
N SER A 20 0.74 -3.66 15.63
CA SER A 20 -0.15 -4.71 15.09
C SER A 20 -1.53 -4.18 14.71
N PRO A 21 -1.69 -3.48 13.57
CA PRO A 21 -3.02 -3.17 13.04
C PRO A 21 -3.81 -4.46 12.79
N ARG A 22 -5.09 -4.44 13.17
CA ARG A 22 -6.05 -5.52 12.92
C ARG A 22 -7.37 -4.89 12.49
N TRP A 23 -8.11 -5.62 11.66
CA TRP A 23 -9.46 -5.23 11.28
C TRP A 23 -10.46 -6.07 12.05
N PHE A 24 -11.33 -5.42 12.82
CA PHE A 24 -12.38 -6.11 13.55
C PHE A 24 -13.57 -6.35 12.63
N ASP A 25 -13.91 -7.62 12.40
CA ASP A 25 -15.00 -8.00 11.49
C ASP A 25 -16.38 -8.10 12.17
N GLY A 26 -16.44 -7.72 13.45
CA GLY A 26 -17.61 -7.92 14.31
C GLY A 26 -17.47 -9.12 15.25
N ARG A 27 -16.49 -9.99 15.02
CA ARG A 27 -16.19 -11.17 15.85
C ARG A 27 -14.71 -11.26 16.22
N ASP A 28 -13.83 -11.23 15.24
CA ASP A 28 -12.41 -11.50 15.36
C ASP A 28 -11.58 -10.29 14.90
N TYR A 29 -10.33 -10.19 15.40
CA TYR A 29 -9.36 -9.20 14.97
C TYR A 29 -8.47 -9.77 13.88
N LEU A 30 -8.86 -9.54 12.62
CA LEU A 30 -8.19 -10.12 11.45
C LEU A 30 -6.88 -9.41 11.13
N ALA A 31 -5.83 -10.20 10.90
CA ALA A 31 -4.55 -9.75 10.38
C ALA A 31 -4.60 -9.61 8.85
N LEU A 32 -5.34 -8.61 8.36
CA LEU A 32 -5.46 -8.36 6.92
C LEU A 32 -4.11 -7.98 6.30
N ASP A 33 -3.85 -8.52 5.11
CA ASP A 33 -2.70 -8.17 4.29
C ASP A 33 -3.13 -7.37 3.04
N THR A 34 -2.22 -6.56 2.54
CA THR A 34 -2.47 -5.75 1.35
C THR A 34 -1.95 -6.39 0.08
N GLY A 35 -1.38 -7.60 0.11
CA GLY A 35 -0.77 -8.26 -1.05
C GLY A 35 0.29 -7.43 -1.77
N GLY A 36 0.88 -6.44 -1.08
CA GLY A 36 1.77 -5.44 -1.69
C GLY A 36 1.07 -4.40 -2.56
N GLY A 37 -0.26 -4.25 -2.42
CA GLY A 37 -1.14 -3.22 -2.98
C GLY A 37 -2.02 -3.71 -4.13
N PRO A 38 -1.42 -4.09 -5.28
CA PRO A 38 -2.15 -4.50 -6.47
C PRO A 38 -3.13 -5.65 -6.29
N LEU A 39 -2.77 -6.69 -5.54
CA LEU A 39 -3.58 -7.91 -5.47
C LEU A 39 -4.98 -7.65 -4.86
N PRO A 40 -5.12 -7.09 -3.65
CA PRO A 40 -6.44 -6.78 -3.09
C PRO A 40 -7.19 -5.70 -3.86
N ARG A 41 -6.51 -4.70 -4.46
CA ARG A 41 -7.17 -3.70 -5.31
C ARG A 41 -7.88 -4.37 -6.48
N LEU A 42 -7.17 -5.20 -7.23
CA LEU A 42 -7.74 -5.92 -8.35
C LEU A 42 -8.84 -6.89 -7.89
N TRP A 43 -8.64 -7.55 -6.75
CA TRP A 43 -9.64 -8.47 -6.18
C TRP A 43 -10.94 -7.77 -5.79
N ALA A 44 -10.84 -6.66 -5.05
CA ALA A 44 -11.98 -5.87 -4.59
C ALA A 44 -12.71 -5.24 -5.78
N THR A 45 -11.98 -4.62 -6.71
CA THR A 45 -12.55 -4.05 -7.95
C THR A 45 -13.23 -5.13 -8.78
N ALA A 46 -12.61 -6.30 -8.97
CA ALA A 46 -13.23 -7.40 -9.72
C ALA A 46 -14.55 -7.85 -9.08
N LYS A 47 -14.59 -8.00 -7.76
CA LYS A 47 -15.77 -8.53 -7.05
C LYS A 47 -16.90 -7.53 -6.88
N ASN A 48 -16.61 -6.24 -6.72
CA ASN A 48 -17.65 -5.26 -6.43
C ASN A 48 -18.51 -4.89 -7.66
N GLY A 49 -18.00 -5.06 -8.89
CA GLY A 49 -18.74 -4.73 -10.11
C GLY A 49 -18.99 -3.24 -10.34
N LEU A 50 -18.35 -2.35 -9.58
CA LEU A 50 -18.69 -0.91 -9.54
C LEU A 50 -17.90 -0.04 -10.53
N VAL A 51 -16.86 -0.58 -11.17
CA VAL A 51 -15.95 0.20 -12.02
C VAL A 51 -16.15 -0.15 -13.48
N ASP A 52 -16.63 0.82 -14.26
CA ASP A 52 -16.57 0.82 -15.72
C ASP A 52 -16.26 2.24 -16.21
N ILE A 53 -15.04 2.43 -16.74
CA ILE A 53 -14.58 3.71 -17.33
C ILE A 53 -14.15 3.52 -18.78
N GLY A 54 -14.64 2.47 -19.46
CA GLY A 54 -14.23 2.08 -20.80
C GLY A 54 -12.86 1.38 -20.85
N TYR A 55 -11.80 2.04 -20.36
CA TYR A 55 -10.46 1.47 -20.30
C TYR A 55 -10.30 0.39 -19.22
N ILE A 56 -11.06 0.51 -18.14
CA ILE A 56 -11.12 -0.46 -17.05
C ILE A 56 -12.56 -0.90 -16.89
N LYS A 57 -12.76 -2.22 -16.82
CA LYS A 57 -14.07 -2.80 -16.58
C LYS A 57 -14.01 -3.93 -15.56
N SER A 58 -14.75 -3.79 -14.48
CA SER A 58 -15.06 -4.86 -13.54
C SER A 58 -16.12 -5.78 -14.13
N THR A 59 -15.94 -7.09 -13.97
CA THR A 59 -16.84 -8.11 -14.53
C THR A 59 -17.57 -8.93 -13.47
N GLY A 60 -17.30 -8.70 -12.18
CA GLY A 60 -17.76 -9.54 -11.06
C GLY A 60 -16.83 -10.70 -10.72
N ASN A 61 -15.92 -11.09 -11.62
CA ASN A 61 -14.95 -12.18 -11.42
C ASN A 61 -13.54 -11.92 -11.99
N SER A 62 -13.35 -10.81 -12.69
CA SER A 62 -12.10 -10.36 -13.30
C SER A 62 -12.08 -8.83 -13.43
N VAL A 63 -10.94 -8.28 -13.84
CA VAL A 63 -10.81 -6.89 -14.31
C VAL A 63 -10.26 -6.91 -15.73
N LYS A 64 -11.00 -6.32 -16.67
CA LYS A 64 -10.55 -6.08 -18.04
C LYS A 64 -9.86 -4.72 -18.11
N ILE A 65 -8.70 -4.69 -18.74
CA ILE A 65 -7.83 -3.52 -18.89
C ILE A 65 -7.52 -3.36 -20.37
N THR A 66 -8.09 -2.36 -21.02
CA THR A 66 -7.90 -2.09 -22.43
C THR A 66 -6.87 -0.99 -22.61
N LEU A 67 -5.80 -1.29 -23.35
CA LEU A 67 -4.80 -0.31 -23.77
C LEU A 67 -4.96 -0.05 -25.28
N PRO A 68 -5.13 1.21 -25.70
CA PRO A 68 -5.38 1.54 -27.09
C PRO A 68 -4.16 1.23 -27.98
N LYS A 69 -4.40 1.21 -29.29
CA LYS A 69 -3.33 1.13 -30.30
C LYS A 69 -2.26 2.20 -30.03
N THR A 70 -1.00 1.78 -30.10
CA THR A 70 0.17 2.67 -30.07
C THR A 70 0.80 2.76 -31.46
N ALA A 71 1.88 3.54 -31.61
CA ALA A 71 2.57 3.70 -32.89
C ALA A 71 2.98 2.37 -33.55
N LEU A 72 3.38 1.37 -32.75
CA LEU A 72 3.95 0.11 -33.24
C LEU A 72 3.19 -1.13 -32.79
N LYS A 73 2.13 -1.00 -31.98
CA LYS A 73 1.36 -2.13 -31.46
C LYS A 73 -0.14 -1.89 -31.60
N PRO A 74 -0.92 -2.91 -32.00
CA PRO A 74 -2.38 -2.82 -32.01
C PRO A 74 -2.91 -2.64 -30.58
N GLU A 75 -4.20 -2.33 -30.48
CA GLU A 75 -4.93 -2.37 -29.21
C GLU A 75 -4.81 -3.75 -28.56
N VAL A 76 -4.81 -3.78 -27.23
CA VAL A 76 -4.74 -5.01 -26.44
C VAL A 76 -5.63 -4.92 -25.21
N GLU A 77 -6.32 -6.01 -24.90
CA GLU A 77 -7.04 -6.20 -23.64
C GLU A 77 -6.26 -7.19 -22.75
N PHE A 78 -5.94 -6.78 -21.52
CA PHE A 78 -5.47 -7.65 -20.47
C PHE A 78 -6.60 -7.94 -19.50
N GLU A 79 -6.94 -9.21 -19.31
CA GLU A 79 -7.91 -9.61 -18.29
C GLU A 79 -7.17 -10.20 -17.09
N TRP A 80 -7.20 -9.48 -15.97
CA TRP A 80 -6.75 -10.04 -14.68
C TRP A 80 -7.88 -10.87 -14.09
N LYS A 81 -7.68 -12.18 -13.99
CA LYS A 81 -8.64 -13.12 -13.38
C LYS A 81 -8.27 -13.33 -11.93
N ILE A 82 -9.29 -13.40 -11.07
CA ILE A 82 -9.10 -13.67 -9.64
C ILE A 82 -8.34 -15.00 -9.49
N PRO A 83 -7.17 -15.02 -8.85
CA PRO A 83 -6.37 -16.23 -8.73
C PRO A 83 -6.98 -17.17 -7.69
N ARG A 84 -6.61 -18.45 -7.78
CA ARG A 84 -7.00 -19.46 -6.79
C ARG A 84 -6.36 -19.24 -5.42
N TRP A 85 -5.17 -18.63 -5.37
CA TRP A 85 -4.36 -18.49 -4.16
C TRP A 85 -3.88 -17.05 -3.96
N SER A 86 -3.69 -16.67 -2.70
CA SER A 86 -2.97 -15.45 -2.32
C SER A 86 -1.50 -15.76 -1.99
N ASN A 87 -0.73 -16.15 -2.99
CA ASN A 87 0.69 -16.50 -2.83
C ASN A 87 1.63 -15.40 -3.38
N ALA A 88 2.94 -15.62 -3.25
CA ALA A 88 3.95 -14.65 -3.69
C ALA A 88 3.88 -14.35 -5.19
N LEU A 89 3.70 -15.36 -6.03
CA LEU A 89 3.64 -15.21 -7.49
C LEU A 89 2.41 -14.42 -7.93
N GLU A 90 1.26 -14.65 -7.28
CA GLU A 90 0.03 -13.94 -7.61
C GLU A 90 0.06 -12.47 -7.18
N ARG A 91 0.75 -12.14 -6.09
CA ARG A 91 1.04 -10.74 -5.72
C ARG A 91 1.91 -10.05 -6.76
N ASP A 92 2.96 -10.72 -7.22
CA ASP A 92 3.88 -10.18 -8.23
C ASP A 92 3.21 -10.06 -9.60
N ARG A 93 2.41 -11.06 -10.01
CA ARG A 93 1.57 -10.99 -11.21
C ARG A 93 0.61 -9.83 -11.14
N ALA A 94 -0.15 -9.70 -10.06
CA ALA A 94 -1.10 -8.61 -9.86
C ALA A 94 -0.42 -7.24 -9.99
N ARG A 95 0.82 -7.10 -9.51
CA ARG A 95 1.60 -5.87 -9.66
C ARG A 95 1.88 -5.49 -11.10
N THR A 96 2.26 -6.45 -11.94
CA THR A 96 2.46 -6.19 -13.38
C THR A 96 1.15 -5.82 -14.07
N TYR A 97 0.04 -6.48 -13.74
CA TYR A 97 -1.28 -6.09 -14.29
C TYR A 97 -1.68 -4.69 -13.84
N PHE A 98 -1.37 -4.31 -12.59
CA PHE A 98 -1.72 -2.98 -12.09
C PHE A 98 -0.90 -1.86 -12.73
N GLN A 99 0.27 -2.15 -13.32
CA GLN A 99 0.98 -1.18 -14.17
C GLN A 99 0.15 -0.83 -15.41
N ALA A 100 -0.41 -1.85 -16.09
CA ALA A 100 -1.32 -1.64 -17.21
C ALA A 100 -2.62 -0.95 -16.76
N TYR A 101 -3.17 -1.35 -15.61
CA TYR A 101 -4.34 -0.71 -15.01
C TYR A 101 -4.10 0.80 -14.80
N ALA A 102 -2.96 1.17 -14.21
CA ALA A 102 -2.61 2.56 -13.94
C ALA A 102 -2.42 3.37 -15.24
N ALA A 103 -1.83 2.77 -16.28
CA ALA A 103 -1.72 3.40 -17.59
C ALA A 103 -3.10 3.66 -18.22
N ALA A 104 -3.99 2.67 -18.18
CA ALA A 104 -5.38 2.77 -18.65
C ALA A 104 -6.17 3.86 -17.89
N CYS A 105 -6.09 3.89 -16.55
CA CYS A 105 -6.70 4.97 -15.77
C CYS A 105 -6.09 6.34 -16.10
N GLY A 106 -4.77 6.40 -16.32
CA GLY A 106 -4.08 7.63 -16.71
C GLY A 106 -4.65 8.24 -17.98
N LEU A 107 -4.95 7.42 -18.99
CA LEU A 107 -5.61 7.87 -20.22
C LEU A 107 -6.96 8.51 -19.94
N TYR A 108 -7.84 7.81 -19.21
CA TYR A 108 -9.14 8.34 -18.80
C TYR A 108 -9.00 9.68 -18.05
N PHE A 109 -8.12 9.76 -17.06
CA PHE A 109 -7.95 10.99 -16.27
C PHE A 109 -7.41 12.16 -17.09
N VAL A 110 -6.51 11.91 -18.05
CA VAL A 110 -6.02 12.95 -18.97
C VAL A 110 -7.17 13.44 -19.85
N GLU A 111 -8.02 12.57 -20.37
CA GLU A 111 -9.19 12.97 -21.14
C GLU A 111 -10.16 13.82 -20.31
N GLN A 112 -10.42 13.43 -19.07
CA GLN A 112 -11.26 14.21 -18.16
C GLN A 112 -10.63 15.58 -17.85
N ALA A 113 -9.32 15.64 -17.61
CA ALA A 113 -8.61 16.90 -17.38
C ALA A 113 -8.63 17.82 -18.60
N LEU A 114 -8.46 17.27 -19.82
CA LEU A 114 -8.56 18.04 -21.06
C LEU A 114 -9.99 18.57 -21.30
N LYS A 115 -11.03 17.79 -20.96
CA LYS A 115 -12.43 18.26 -21.04
C LYS A 115 -12.68 19.46 -20.12
N GLU A 116 -12.19 19.42 -18.88
CA GLU A 116 -12.27 20.55 -17.95
C GLU A 116 -11.51 21.77 -18.49
N LEU A 117 -10.28 21.56 -18.97
CA LEU A 117 -9.44 22.60 -19.54
C LEU A 117 -10.09 23.28 -20.75
N TYR A 118 -10.59 22.51 -21.72
CA TYR A 118 -11.24 23.04 -22.92
C TYR A 118 -12.58 23.70 -22.66
N ALA A 119 -13.23 23.35 -21.55
CA ALA A 119 -14.41 24.07 -21.07
C ALA A 119 -14.08 25.33 -20.26
N GLY A 120 -12.79 25.68 -20.12
CA GLY A 120 -12.31 26.85 -19.39
C GLY A 120 -12.34 26.72 -17.86
N ARG A 121 -12.62 25.53 -17.32
CA ARG A 121 -12.70 25.29 -15.86
C ARG A 121 -11.32 24.94 -15.32
N THR A 122 -10.53 25.97 -15.03
CA THR A 122 -9.12 25.84 -14.62
C THR A 122 -8.85 26.19 -13.15
N THR A 123 -9.89 26.48 -12.37
CA THR A 123 -9.78 26.68 -10.91
C THR A 123 -9.31 25.39 -10.24
N THR A 124 -8.21 25.44 -9.51
CA THR A 124 -7.56 24.28 -8.86
C THR A 124 -7.49 24.40 -7.33
N TRP A 125 -8.08 25.46 -6.77
CA TRP A 125 -8.06 25.75 -5.35
C TRP A 125 -9.44 26.20 -4.86
N SER A 126 -9.79 25.79 -3.64
CA SER A 126 -10.96 26.29 -2.92
C SER A 126 -10.49 26.75 -1.55
N GLU A 127 -10.93 27.93 -1.14
CA GLU A 127 -10.63 28.44 0.20
C GLU A 127 -11.27 27.54 1.25
N PHE A 128 -10.58 27.39 2.38
CA PHE A 128 -11.10 26.71 3.55
C PHE A 128 -10.63 27.43 4.81
N THR A 129 -11.39 27.29 5.89
CA THR A 129 -11.04 27.75 7.21
C THR A 129 -10.67 26.56 8.08
N VAL A 130 -9.61 26.70 8.88
CA VAL A 130 -9.24 25.67 9.86
C VAL A 130 -10.23 25.76 11.02
N PRO A 131 -10.95 24.67 11.36
CA PRO A 131 -11.87 24.70 12.49
C PRO A 131 -11.10 24.73 13.81
N GLU A 132 -11.70 25.32 14.86
CA GLU A 132 -11.15 25.25 16.23
C GLU A 132 -11.07 23.80 16.72
N GLU A 133 -12.13 23.01 16.47
CA GLU A 133 -12.25 21.60 16.83
C GLU A 133 -12.68 20.78 15.60
N GLY A 134 -12.09 19.60 15.39
CA GLY A 134 -12.47 18.78 14.23
C GLY A 134 -11.84 17.39 14.19
N LEU A 135 -12.52 16.47 13.51
CA LEU A 135 -12.02 15.13 13.19
C LEU A 135 -11.94 14.99 11.68
N GLY A 136 -10.85 14.41 11.19
CA GLY A 136 -10.64 14.14 9.77
C GLY A 136 -10.04 12.75 9.55
N CYS A 137 -10.54 12.03 8.57
CA CYS A 137 -9.93 10.78 8.11
C CYS A 137 -9.74 10.81 6.59
N GLY A 138 -8.51 10.65 6.14
CA GLY A 138 -8.15 10.54 4.72
C GLY A 138 -7.86 9.10 4.38
N PHE A 139 -8.63 8.52 3.47
CA PHE A 139 -8.40 7.18 2.93
C PHE A 139 -7.80 7.27 1.53
N HIS A 140 -6.76 6.49 1.29
CA HIS A 140 -6.14 6.38 -0.01
C HIS A 140 -5.60 4.96 -0.23
N GLU A 141 -5.47 4.57 -1.50
CA GLU A 141 -4.75 3.37 -1.90
C GLU A 141 -3.33 3.78 -2.29
N ALA A 142 -2.39 3.58 -1.36
CA ALA A 142 -0.98 3.77 -1.67
C ALA A 142 -0.47 2.67 -2.62
N VAL A 143 0.72 2.84 -3.18
CA VAL A 143 1.35 1.85 -4.08
C VAL A 143 1.36 0.43 -3.48
N ARG A 144 1.47 0.33 -2.16
CA ARG A 144 1.56 -0.93 -1.41
C ARG A 144 0.24 -1.35 -0.73
N GLY A 145 -0.87 -0.63 -0.92
CA GLY A 145 -2.17 -0.96 -0.34
C GLY A 145 -2.78 0.16 0.51
N VAL A 146 -3.70 -0.24 1.39
CA VAL A 146 -4.44 0.64 2.29
C VAL A 146 -3.55 1.68 2.99
N LEU A 147 -3.96 2.94 2.92
CA LEU A 147 -3.39 4.05 3.65
C LEU A 147 -4.53 4.85 4.27
N SER A 148 -4.47 5.06 5.58
CA SER A 148 -5.40 5.93 6.28
C SER A 148 -4.65 6.93 7.15
N HIS A 149 -5.02 8.20 7.05
CA HIS A 149 -4.53 9.27 7.92
C HIS A 149 -5.66 9.74 8.81
N HIS A 150 -5.48 9.67 10.13
CA HIS A 150 -6.47 10.11 11.11
C HIS A 150 -5.96 11.36 11.82
N LEU A 151 -6.71 12.46 11.70
CA LEU A 151 -6.41 13.79 12.22
C LEU A 151 -7.46 14.19 13.27
N VAL A 152 -6.98 14.74 14.39
CA VAL A 152 -7.79 15.42 15.39
C VAL A 152 -7.26 16.84 15.54
N ILE A 153 -8.14 17.82 15.43
CA ILE A 153 -7.86 19.24 15.61
C ILE A 153 -8.50 19.69 16.94
N ARG A 154 -7.72 20.41 17.76
CA ARG A 154 -8.19 21.12 18.97
C ARG A 154 -7.51 22.48 19.07
N ASP A 155 -8.24 23.51 19.48
CA ASP A 155 -7.79 24.91 19.51
C ASP A 155 -7.05 25.33 18.21
N GLY A 156 -7.58 24.92 17.05
CA GLY A 156 -7.01 25.19 15.73
C GLY A 156 -5.67 24.49 15.45
N LYS A 157 -5.27 23.51 16.26
CA LYS A 157 -3.97 22.79 16.17
C LYS A 157 -4.18 21.29 16.04
N ILE A 158 -3.19 20.60 15.49
CA ILE A 158 -3.16 19.13 15.45
C ILE A 158 -2.99 18.61 16.89
N ALA A 159 -4.05 18.01 17.44
CA ALA A 159 -4.05 17.39 18.76
C ALA A 159 -3.67 15.91 18.70
N ASN A 160 -4.00 15.22 17.61
CA ASN A 160 -3.57 13.84 17.37
C ASN A 160 -3.47 13.57 15.86
N TYR A 161 -2.45 12.81 15.45
CA TYR A 161 -2.24 12.46 14.05
C TYR A 161 -1.63 11.06 13.93
N HIS A 162 -2.34 10.16 13.26
CA HIS A 162 -1.90 8.77 13.08
C HIS A 162 -2.10 8.32 11.63
N PRO A 163 -1.00 8.20 10.86
CA PRO A 163 -1.03 7.51 9.59
C PRO A 163 -0.85 6.01 9.82
N TYR A 164 -1.70 5.20 9.18
CA TYR A 164 -1.54 3.76 9.05
C TYR A 164 -1.37 3.39 7.58
N PRO A 165 -0.12 3.43 7.07
CA PRO A 165 0.25 2.90 5.76
C PRO A 165 0.03 1.37 5.66
N PRO A 166 0.32 0.74 4.50
CA PRO A 166 0.09 -0.69 4.32
C PRO A 166 1.15 -1.57 5.00
N THR A 167 2.42 -1.14 5.03
CA THR A 167 3.49 -1.96 5.64
C THR A 167 3.27 -2.25 7.14
N PRO A 168 2.75 -1.34 7.98
CA PRO A 168 2.33 -1.68 9.34
C PRO A 168 1.38 -2.88 9.43
N TRP A 169 0.45 -3.03 8.48
CA TRP A 169 -0.44 -4.20 8.43
C TRP A 169 0.36 -5.46 8.10
N ASN A 170 1.11 -5.42 6.99
CA ASN A 170 1.79 -6.60 6.48
C ASN A 170 2.97 -7.08 7.36
N ALA A 171 3.71 -6.12 7.92
CA ALA A 171 4.89 -6.36 8.75
C ALA A 171 4.57 -6.41 10.26
N SER A 172 3.28 -6.46 10.60
CA SER A 172 2.87 -6.52 12.01
C SER A 172 3.45 -7.75 12.71
N PRO A 173 3.87 -7.64 13.97
CA PRO A 173 4.21 -8.80 14.78
C PRO A 173 2.93 -9.51 15.23
N ARG A 174 3.11 -10.54 16.05
CA ARG A 174 2.02 -11.10 16.86
C ARG A 174 1.32 -10.00 17.66
N ASP A 175 0.00 -10.03 17.67
CA ASP A 175 -0.79 -9.15 18.53
C ASP A 175 -0.96 -9.74 19.94
N ILE A 176 -1.76 -9.07 20.78
CA ILE A 176 -2.04 -9.49 22.15
C ILE A 176 -2.82 -10.82 22.25
N TYR A 177 -3.40 -11.29 21.14
CA TYR A 177 -4.10 -12.57 21.05
C TYR A 177 -3.20 -13.68 20.51
N GLY A 178 -1.94 -13.35 20.17
CA GLY A 178 -0.98 -14.29 19.60
C GLY A 178 -1.11 -14.45 18.07
N THR A 179 -2.02 -13.74 17.42
CA THR A 179 -2.24 -13.83 15.97
C THR A 179 -1.06 -13.22 15.23
N THR A 180 -0.38 -14.03 14.41
CA THR A 180 0.75 -13.62 13.57
C THR A 180 0.33 -12.59 12.53
N GLY A 181 1.25 -11.70 12.18
CA GLY A 181 1.05 -10.79 11.04
C GLY A 181 1.37 -11.45 9.70
N PRO A 182 1.00 -10.82 8.58
CA PRO A 182 1.10 -11.42 7.24
C PRO A 182 2.50 -11.86 6.81
N TYR A 183 3.57 -11.14 7.20
CA TYR A 183 4.94 -11.57 6.89
C TYR A 183 5.32 -12.85 7.63
N GLU A 184 5.03 -12.93 8.92
CA GLU A 184 5.34 -14.10 9.74
C GLU A 184 4.55 -15.31 9.26
N ASP A 185 3.25 -15.14 9.02
CA ASP A 185 2.35 -16.19 8.52
C ASP A 185 2.77 -16.70 7.15
N ALA A 186 3.01 -15.79 6.18
CA ALA A 186 3.39 -16.19 4.83
C ALA A 186 4.73 -16.94 4.79
N VAL A 187 5.69 -16.56 5.63
CA VAL A 187 7.00 -17.23 5.71
C VAL A 187 6.85 -18.61 6.35
N GLN A 188 6.07 -18.75 7.43
CA GLN A 188 5.80 -20.05 8.05
C GLN A 188 5.12 -21.02 7.08
N ASN A 189 4.31 -20.49 6.16
CA ASN A 189 3.60 -21.26 5.15
C ASN A 189 4.40 -21.45 3.83
N THR A 190 5.68 -21.08 3.78
CA THR A 190 6.52 -21.19 2.57
C THR A 190 7.39 -22.45 2.60
N PRO A 191 7.17 -23.43 1.71
CA PRO A 191 8.10 -24.55 1.54
C PRO A 191 9.44 -24.07 0.98
N ILE A 192 10.52 -24.75 1.35
CA ILE A 192 11.86 -24.48 0.83
C ILE A 192 12.08 -25.33 -0.42
N PHE A 193 12.20 -24.66 -1.56
CA PHE A 193 12.54 -25.25 -2.86
C PHE A 193 14.02 -25.06 -3.20
N GLU A 194 14.74 -24.23 -2.44
CA GLU A 194 16.17 -24.07 -2.55
C GLU A 194 16.93 -25.39 -2.36
N GLU A 195 17.75 -25.77 -3.33
CA GLU A 195 18.54 -27.01 -3.31
C GLU A 195 19.91 -26.87 -2.61
N ASN A 196 20.23 -25.68 -2.09
CA ASN A 196 21.47 -25.47 -1.34
C ASN A 196 21.37 -26.10 0.05
N GLY A 197 22.40 -26.84 0.45
CA GLY A 197 22.55 -27.32 1.82
C GLY A 197 22.71 -26.18 2.85
N PRO A 198 22.61 -26.47 4.16
CA PRO A 198 22.60 -25.47 5.23
C PRO A 198 23.77 -24.48 5.18
N ASP A 199 24.97 -24.92 4.79
CA ASP A 199 26.17 -24.09 4.73
C ASP A 199 26.15 -23.03 3.61
N LYS A 200 25.30 -23.23 2.59
CA LYS A 200 25.15 -22.33 1.43
C LYS A 200 23.71 -21.81 1.29
N PHE A 201 22.91 -21.97 2.34
CA PHE A 201 21.51 -21.60 2.34
C PHE A 201 21.34 -20.08 2.26
N LYS A 202 20.59 -19.62 1.26
CA LYS A 202 20.28 -18.21 1.03
C LYS A 202 18.89 -17.83 1.53
N GLY A 203 18.00 -18.80 1.70
CA GLY A 203 16.60 -18.58 2.03
C GLY A 203 15.84 -17.88 0.91
N ILE A 204 16.12 -18.23 -0.35
CA ILE A 204 15.57 -17.50 -1.51
C ILE A 204 14.04 -17.54 -1.55
N ASP A 205 13.42 -18.63 -1.11
CA ASP A 205 11.96 -18.76 -1.13
C ASP A 205 11.30 -17.88 -0.05
N ILE A 206 11.89 -17.82 1.15
CA ILE A 206 11.51 -16.88 2.21
C ILE A 206 11.65 -15.43 1.71
N MET A 207 12.77 -15.15 1.05
CA MET A 207 13.08 -13.85 0.47
C MET A 207 12.09 -13.43 -0.62
N ARG A 208 11.60 -14.37 -1.45
CA ARG A 208 10.55 -14.14 -2.46
C ARG A 208 9.20 -13.90 -1.80
N ALA A 209 8.84 -14.71 -0.81
CA ALA A 209 7.60 -14.58 -0.06
C ALA A 209 7.46 -13.18 0.56
N VAL A 210 8.50 -12.69 1.25
CA VAL A 210 8.48 -11.36 1.87
C VAL A 210 8.53 -10.24 0.83
N ARG A 211 9.39 -10.33 -0.20
CA ARG A 211 9.51 -9.28 -1.23
C ARG A 211 8.26 -9.07 -2.05
N SER A 212 7.46 -10.12 -2.26
CA SER A 212 6.21 -9.98 -3.01
C SER A 212 5.15 -9.11 -2.31
N PHE A 213 5.31 -8.80 -1.02
CA PHE A 213 4.52 -7.76 -0.33
C PHE A 213 5.09 -6.34 -0.46
N ASP A 214 6.23 -6.17 -1.14
CA ASP A 214 6.94 -4.91 -1.32
C ASP A 214 7.19 -4.15 0.01
N PRO A 215 8.04 -4.65 0.92
CA PRO A 215 8.24 -4.04 2.24
C PRO A 215 8.81 -2.62 2.19
N CYS A 216 8.15 -1.68 2.89
CA CYS A 216 8.63 -0.31 3.08
C CYS A 216 8.69 0.02 4.58
N LEU A 217 9.79 -0.35 5.24
CA LEU A 217 9.93 -0.17 6.69
C LEU A 217 9.90 1.29 7.19
N PRO A 218 10.30 2.31 6.40
CA PRO A 218 10.01 3.71 6.77
C PRO A 218 8.51 3.96 6.98
N CYS A 219 7.64 3.41 6.12
CA CYS A 219 6.19 3.43 6.32
C CYS A 219 5.74 2.53 7.47
N GLY A 220 6.44 1.40 7.70
CA GLY A 220 6.17 0.40 8.73
C GLY A 220 6.19 0.93 10.16
N VAL A 221 7.05 1.91 10.44
CA VAL A 221 7.25 2.42 11.81
C VAL A 221 6.94 3.91 11.92
N HIS A 222 7.19 4.71 10.88
CA HIS A 222 7.01 6.18 10.81
C HIS A 222 7.63 7.00 11.98
N MET A 223 8.26 6.34 12.96
CA MET A 223 8.94 6.95 14.09
C MET A 223 10.44 7.02 13.86
N TYR A 224 10.99 8.17 14.21
CA TYR A 224 12.41 8.42 14.34
C TYR A 224 12.76 8.56 15.82
N LEU A 225 13.66 7.73 16.32
CA LEU A 225 14.23 7.88 17.66
C LEU A 225 15.66 8.44 17.50
N GLY A 226 15.92 9.66 17.98
CA GLY A 226 17.28 10.22 18.09
C GLY A 226 18.19 9.30 18.92
N LYS A 227 19.52 9.24 18.76
CA LYS A 227 20.57 10.27 18.72
C LYS A 227 21.36 10.28 17.40
N GLY A 228 20.69 10.46 16.26
CA GLY A 228 21.35 10.56 14.96
C GLY A 228 21.81 11.99 14.62
N ARG A 229 22.84 12.11 13.77
CA ARG A 229 23.25 13.39 13.17
C ARG A 229 22.07 13.96 12.37
N VAL A 230 21.65 15.18 12.68
CA VAL A 230 20.61 15.88 11.90
C VAL A 230 21.14 16.09 10.48
N LEU A 231 20.55 15.38 9.51
CA LEU A 231 20.75 15.66 8.10
C LEU A 231 19.69 16.68 7.68
N LYS A 232 20.09 17.95 7.54
CA LYS A 232 19.26 18.96 6.87
C LYS A 232 19.34 18.70 5.36
N THR A 233 18.38 17.95 4.84
CA THR A 233 18.19 17.85 3.38
C THR A 233 17.03 18.76 3.00
N ARG A 234 17.32 19.84 2.26
CA ARG A 234 16.31 20.65 1.60
C ARG A 234 16.03 20.03 0.24
N HIS A 235 14.83 19.49 0.05
CA HIS A 235 14.34 19.18 -1.29
C HIS A 235 13.61 20.43 -1.81
N SER A 236 14.24 21.11 -2.77
CA SER A 236 13.58 22.16 -3.56
C SER A 236 12.88 21.50 -4.74
N PRO A 237 11.63 21.89 -5.09
CA PRO A 237 10.90 21.36 -6.23
C PRO A 237 11.46 21.83 -7.60
N MET A 238 12.53 22.62 -7.63
CA MET A 238 13.14 23.14 -8.85
C MET A 238 14.48 22.48 -9.16
N PHE A 239 14.62 22.07 -10.42
CA PHE A 239 15.83 21.57 -11.08
C PHE A 239 17.12 22.33 -10.67
N GLY A 240 18.21 21.56 -10.50
CA GLY A 240 19.58 22.06 -10.65
C GLY A 240 20.31 22.38 -9.36
N MET A 241 21.20 21.47 -8.94
CA MET A 241 22.32 21.82 -8.07
C MET A 241 23.20 22.87 -8.78
N MET A 242 23.28 24.08 -8.23
CA MET A 242 24.52 24.86 -8.34
C MET A 242 25.37 24.56 -7.11
N LYS A 243 26.66 24.34 -7.36
CA LYS A 243 27.69 23.96 -6.39
C LYS A 243 27.82 24.97 -5.25
#